data_AF-A0A4Y2NDJ9-F1
#
_entry.id   AF-A0A4Y2NDJ9-F1
#
_cell.length_a   1.000
_cell.length_b   1.000
_cell.length_c   1.000
_cell.angle_alpha   90.00
_cell.angle_beta   90.00
_cell.angle_gamma   90.00
#
_symmetry.space_group_name_H-M   'P 1'
#
loop_
_entity.id
_entity.type
_entity.pdbx_description
1 polymer ?
#
loop_
_entity_poly.entity_id
_entity_poly.type
_entity_poly.pdbx_seq_one_letter_code
_entity_poly.pdbx_strand_id
1 'polypeptide(L)'
;MTDGMVRKWVRQFNDGRTNVHDEARSGRPSVVNDGLVAKVSEKIRENRRFTIRMLFDEFPQISKTVLHEITTNRLNYRKLCYRWVPKMLTDVHKTK
;
A
#
# COMPACT_ATOMS: atom_id res chain seq x y z
N MET A 1 13.08 11.49 36.67
CA MET A 1 11.63 11.20 36.62
C MET A 1 10.95 12.18 37.55
N THR A 2 9.96 12.94 37.09
CA THR A 2 9.29 13.93 37.96
C THR A 2 8.26 13.24 38.84
N ASP A 3 7.99 13.78 40.04
CA ASP A 3 6.97 13.29 40.96
C ASP A 3 5.59 13.12 40.28
N GLY A 4 5.24 14.03 39.37
CA GLY A 4 4.02 13.91 38.54
C GLY A 4 3.99 12.70 37.60
N MET A 5 5.13 12.29 37.03
CA MET A 5 5.21 11.07 36.20
C MET A 5 5.00 9.82 37.06
N VAL A 6 5.57 9.78 38.27
CA VAL A 6 5.41 8.65 39.20
C VAL A 6 3.94 8.47 39.58
N ARG A 7 3.25 9.56 39.96
CA ARG A 7 1.81 9.50 40.31
C ARG A 7 0.94 9.04 39.14
N LYS A 8 1.25 9.46 37.90
CA LYS A 8 0.53 9.02 36.70
C LYS A 8 0.67 7.50 36.49
N TRP A 9 1.88 6.96 36.61
CA TRP A 9 2.12 5.52 36.47
C TRP A 9 1.42 4.71 37.56
N VAL A 10 1.52 5.13 38.83
CA VAL A 10 0.83 4.47 39.95
C VAL A 10 -0.68 4.38 39.69
N ARG A 11 -1.31 5.46 39.23
CA ARG A 11 -2.72 5.45 38.87
C ARG A 11 -3.02 4.47 37.72
N GLN A 12 -2.23 4.48 36.66
CA GLN A 12 -2.44 3.58 35.53
C GLN A 12 -2.32 2.10 35.91
N PHE A 13 -1.36 1.74 36.76
CA PHE A 13 -1.23 0.36 37.27
C PHE A 13 -2.43 -0.02 38.16
N ASN A 14 -2.89 0.89 39.02
CA ASN A 14 -4.09 0.67 39.84
C ASN A 14 -5.37 0.54 38.99
N ASP A 15 -5.45 1.26 37.87
CA ASP A 15 -6.52 1.18 36.88
C ASP A 15 -6.42 -0.09 36.00
N GLY A 16 -5.48 -1.01 36.29
CA GLY A 16 -5.36 -2.32 35.66
C GLY A 16 -4.40 -2.40 34.47
N ARG A 17 -3.65 -1.33 34.15
CA ARG A 17 -2.57 -1.41 33.15
C ARG A 17 -1.48 -2.35 33.67
N THR A 18 -1.15 -3.40 32.92
CA THR A 18 -0.04 -4.32 33.26
C THR A 18 1.19 -4.13 32.37
N ASN A 19 1.05 -3.40 31.26
CA ASN A 19 2.11 -3.20 30.28
C ASN A 19 2.92 -1.92 30.56
N VAL A 20 4.25 -2.02 30.58
CA VAL A 20 5.19 -0.91 30.80
C VAL A 20 5.56 -0.20 29.49
N HIS A 21 5.29 -0.80 28.34
CA HIS A 21 5.55 -0.18 27.04
C HIS A 21 4.62 0.99 26.76
N ASP A 22 5.12 1.94 25.98
CA ASP A 22 4.31 3.05 25.49
C ASP A 22 3.13 2.54 24.66
N GLU A 23 2.00 3.23 24.77
CA GLU A 23 0.87 3.01 23.85
C GLU A 23 1.22 3.45 22.44
N ALA A 24 0.47 2.94 21.46
CA ALA A 24 0.57 3.40 20.08
C ALA A 24 0.39 4.92 20.03
N ARG A 25 1.44 5.61 19.60
CA ARG A 25 1.40 7.05 19.41
C ARG A 25 0.76 7.35 18.05
N SER A 26 -0.09 8.36 18.00
CA SER A 26 -0.52 8.93 16.72
C SER A 26 0.71 9.52 16.01
N GLY A 27 1.26 8.78 15.06
CA GLY A 27 2.36 9.24 14.20
C GLY A 27 1.89 10.25 13.16
N ARG A 28 2.80 10.62 12.24
CA ARG A 28 2.43 11.41 11.06
C ARG A 28 1.41 10.63 10.22
N PRO A 29 0.27 11.23 9.83
CA PRO A 29 -0.68 10.58 8.94
C PRO A 29 0.00 10.14 7.65
N SER A 30 -0.21 8.89 7.26
CA SER A 30 0.26 8.37 5.98
C SER A 30 -0.48 9.07 4.84
N VAL A 31 0.26 9.46 3.79
CA VAL A 31 -0.34 9.93 2.52
C VAL A 31 -1.09 8.78 1.84
N VAL A 32 -0.67 7.54 2.10
CA VAL A 32 -1.30 6.33 1.59
C VAL A 32 -2.50 5.99 2.48
N ASN A 33 -3.70 6.12 1.93
CA ASN A 33 -4.95 5.66 2.52
C ASN A 33 -5.56 4.53 1.67
N ASP A 34 -6.51 3.78 2.24
CA ASP A 34 -7.11 2.61 1.59
C ASP A 34 -7.88 2.98 0.31
N GLY A 35 -8.52 4.15 0.28
CA GLY A 35 -9.23 4.64 -0.91
C GLY A 35 -8.29 4.89 -2.09
N LEU A 36 -7.09 5.40 -1.83
CA LEU A 36 -6.06 5.58 -2.84
C LEU A 36 -5.54 4.23 -3.34
N VAL A 37 -5.27 3.29 -2.43
CA VAL A 37 -4.81 1.93 -2.78
C VAL A 37 -5.83 1.25 -3.71
N ALA A 38 -7.12 1.38 -3.42
CA ALA A 38 -8.19 0.88 -4.26
C ALA A 38 -8.18 1.52 -5.66
N LYS A 39 -8.09 2.85 -5.76
CA LYS A 39 -8.03 3.56 -7.05
C LYS A 39 -6.83 3.13 -7.91
N VAL A 40 -5.66 2.97 -7.30
CA VAL A 40 -4.46 2.49 -7.99
C VAL A 40 -4.67 1.05 -8.47
N SER A 41 -5.27 0.19 -7.65
CA SER A 41 -5.59 -1.20 -8.03
C SER A 41 -6.54 -1.27 -9.22
N GLU A 42 -7.60 -0.47 -9.23
CA GLU A 42 -8.54 -0.43 -10.36
C GLU A 42 -7.86 0.02 -11.65
N LYS A 43 -7.02 1.06 -11.58
CA LYS A 43 -6.29 1.53 -12.76
C LYS A 43 -5.32 0.47 -13.32
N ILE A 44 -4.69 -0.32 -12.45
CA ILE A 44 -3.84 -1.45 -12.84
C ILE A 44 -4.66 -2.57 -13.50
N ARG A 45 -5.90 -2.81 -13.03
CA ARG A 45 -6.79 -3.84 -13.60
C ARG A 45 -7.31 -3.46 -14.98
N GLU A 46 -7.63 -2.19 -15.20
CA GLU A 46 -8.02 -1.65 -16.52
C GLU A 46 -6.93 -1.90 -17.57
N ASN A 47 -5.66 -1.65 -17.22
CA ASN A 47 -4.53 -1.90 -18.11
C ASN A 47 -3.40 -2.62 -17.37
N ARG A 48 -3.37 -3.95 -17.52
CA ARG A 48 -2.30 -4.79 -16.95
C ARG A 48 -0.91 -4.48 -17.54
N ARG A 49 -0.83 -3.73 -18.65
CA ARG A 49 0.42 -3.27 -19.28
C ARG A 49 0.83 -1.88 -18.83
N PHE A 50 0.63 -1.54 -17.56
CA PHE A 50 0.95 -0.22 -17.01
C PHE A 50 2.44 -0.04 -16.70
N THR A 51 2.85 1.22 -16.55
CA THR A 51 4.15 1.61 -15.97
C THR A 51 3.92 2.55 -14.78
N ILE A 52 4.90 2.65 -13.87
CA ILE A 52 4.83 3.62 -12.76
C ILE A 52 4.74 5.06 -13.28
N ARG A 53 5.32 5.37 -14.45
CA ARG A 53 5.20 6.68 -15.10
C ARG A 53 3.74 6.99 -15.46
N MET A 54 3.05 6.04 -16.09
CA MET A 54 1.64 6.20 -16.45
C MET A 54 0.76 6.38 -15.21
N LEU A 55 1.03 5.64 -14.12
CA LEU A 55 0.33 5.85 -12.86
C LEU A 55 0.60 7.25 -12.29
N PHE A 56 1.83 7.76 -12.40
CA PHE A 56 2.13 9.12 -11.97
C PHE A 56 1.40 10.17 -12.81
N ASP A 57 1.27 9.95 -14.11
CA ASP A 57 0.57 10.89 -15.00
C ASP A 57 -0.93 10.94 -14.67
N GLU A 58 -1.51 9.82 -14.20
CA GLU A 58 -2.91 9.73 -13.70
C GLU A 58 -3.07 10.26 -12.26
N PHE A 59 -2.03 10.15 -11.44
CA PHE A 59 -2.00 10.58 -10.04
C PHE A 59 -0.84 11.56 -9.77
N PRO A 60 -0.83 12.76 -10.38
CA PRO A 60 0.28 13.69 -10.29
C PRO A 60 0.54 14.23 -8.88
N GLN A 61 -0.46 14.18 -8.01
CA GLN A 61 -0.40 14.57 -6.60
C GLN A 61 0.37 13.57 -5.72
N ILE A 62 0.78 12.43 -6.27
CA ILE A 62 1.46 11.35 -5.55
C ILE A 62 2.83 11.16 -6.16
N SER A 63 3.85 11.03 -5.32
CA SER A 63 5.20 10.76 -5.82
C SER A 63 5.30 9.37 -6.46
N LYS A 64 6.20 9.24 -7.44
CA LYS A 64 6.51 7.94 -8.07
C LYS A 64 6.96 6.87 -7.06
N THR A 65 7.66 7.27 -6.01
CA THR A 65 8.13 6.35 -4.96
C THR A 65 6.97 5.77 -4.16
N VAL A 66 5.99 6.60 -3.80
CA VAL A 66 4.78 6.14 -3.10
C VAL A 66 3.93 5.25 -3.99
N LEU A 67 3.76 5.60 -5.28
CA LEU A 67 3.05 4.73 -6.24
C LEU A 67 3.73 3.36 -6.39
N HIS A 68 5.07 3.34 -6.41
CA HIS A 68 5.84 2.10 -6.44
C HIS A 68 5.65 1.27 -5.15
N GLU A 69 5.65 1.92 -3.98
CA GLU A 69 5.39 1.29 -2.68
C GLU A 69 3.97 0.68 -2.63
N ILE A 70 2.96 1.43 -3.06
CA ILE A 70 1.57 0.94 -3.11
C ILE A 70 1.49 -0.29 -4.01
N THR A 71 2.07 -0.21 -5.21
CA THR A 71 2.01 -1.31 -6.19
C THR A 71 2.70 -2.56 -5.67
N THR A 72 3.90 -2.42 -5.10
CA THR A 72 4.77 -3.55 -4.74
C THR A 72 4.50 -4.08 -3.33
N ASN A 73 4.35 -3.20 -2.34
CA ASN A 73 4.27 -3.60 -0.93
C ASN A 73 2.82 -3.75 -0.45
N ARG A 74 1.92 -2.84 -0.86
CA ARG A 74 0.52 -2.87 -0.41
C ARG A 74 -0.32 -3.83 -1.23
N LEU A 75 -0.22 -3.74 -2.56
CA LEU A 75 -0.98 -4.59 -3.49
C LEU A 75 -0.25 -5.88 -3.88
N ASN A 76 1.04 -5.99 -3.54
CA ASN A 76 1.87 -7.17 -3.83
C ASN A 76 1.93 -7.54 -5.33
N TYR A 77 1.81 -6.55 -6.23
CA TYR A 77 2.02 -6.76 -7.65
C TYR A 77 3.50 -6.91 -7.97
N ARG A 78 3.79 -7.76 -8.96
CA ARG A 78 5.13 -7.97 -9.48
C ARG A 78 5.16 -7.71 -10.98
N LYS A 79 6.23 -7.10 -11.46
CA LYS A 79 6.47 -6.97 -12.89
C LYS A 79 6.84 -8.33 -13.47
N LEU A 80 6.09 -8.76 -14.47
CA LEU A 80 6.38 -9.97 -15.24
C LEU A 80 6.75 -9.59 -16.67
N CYS A 81 7.65 -10.37 -17.28
CA CYS A 81 7.92 -10.27 -18.71
C CYS A 81 6.84 -11.04 -19.49
N TYR A 82 6.37 -10.46 -20.58
CA TYR A 82 5.45 -11.16 -21.49
C TYR A 82 6.16 -12.36 -22.12
N ARG A 83 5.41 -13.47 -22.28
CA ARG A 83 5.88 -14.60 -23.08
C ARG A 83 5.71 -14.26 -24.56
N TRP A 84 6.74 -14.58 -25.35
CA TRP A 84 6.65 -14.49 -26.80
C TRP A 84 5.63 -15.50 -27.33
N VAL A 85 4.74 -15.03 -28.20
CA VAL A 85 3.78 -15.88 -28.89
C VAL A 85 4.17 -15.91 -30.37
N PRO A 86 4.50 -17.09 -30.95
CA PRO A 86 5.06 -17.18 -32.31
C PRO A 86 4.15 -16.62 -33.42
N LYS A 87 2.84 -16.62 -33.19
CA LYS A 87 1.83 -16.18 -34.17
C LYS A 87 0.56 -15.73 -33.44
N MET A 88 -0.08 -14.70 -33.98
CA MET A 88 -1.42 -14.31 -33.55
C MET A 88 -2.44 -15.35 -34.03
N LEU A 89 -3.10 -16.03 -33.08
CA LEU A 89 -4.13 -17.01 -33.39
C LEU A 89 -5.43 -16.29 -33.78
N THR A 90 -5.91 -16.56 -34.99
CA THR A 90 -7.27 -16.18 -35.42
C THR A 90 -8.30 -17.18 -34.89
N ASP A 91 -9.59 -16.82 -34.92
CA ASP A 91 -10.64 -17.67 -34.35
C ASP A 91 -10.79 -19.03 -35.05
N VAL A 92 -10.44 -19.10 -36.34
CA VAL A 92 -10.34 -20.35 -37.12
C VAL A 92 -9.29 -21.30 -36.52
N HIS A 93 -8.20 -20.79 -35.94
CA HIS A 93 -7.18 -21.62 -35.31
C HIS A 93 -7.58 -22.13 -33.92
N LYS A 94 -8.60 -21.53 -33.29
CA LYS A 94 -9.05 -21.86 -31.93
C LYS A 94 -10.20 -22.87 -31.90
N THR A 95 -10.78 -23.19 -33.05
CA THR A 95 -12.00 -24.01 -33.19
C THR A 95 -11.72 -25.49 -33.48
N LYS A 96 -10.74 -26.09 -32.80
CA LYS A 96 -10.45 -27.53 -32.89
C LYS A 96 -10.58 -28.21 -31.54
#